data_AF-A0A7S0T0U8-F1
#
_entry.id   AF-A0A7S0T0U8-F1
#
_cell.length_a   1.000
_cell.length_b   1.000
_cell.length_c   1.000
_cell.angle_alpha   90.00
_cell.angle_beta   90.00
_cell.angle_gamma   90.00
#
_symmetry.space_group_name_H-M   'P 1'
#
loop_
_entity.id
_entity.type
_entity.pdbx_description
1 polymer ?
#
loop_
_entity_poly.entity_id
_entity_poly.type
_entity_poly.pdbx_seq_one_letter_code
_entity_poly.pdbx_strand_id
1 'polypeptide(L)'
;RWYKWTTEMFDVVHNPGNAELVVMERGSGGRYTLLTADQDEAKLRKFGFTAEMLADQKWAKEAPMDTLNKDWPTSKGRLFFDMFPASLDKCRRAVMRAQRGMDAEG
;
A
#
# COMPACT_ATOMS: atom_id res chain seq x y z
N ARG A 1 -1.45 13.12 0.34
CA ARG A 1 -2.10 12.48 -0.84
C ARG A 1 -2.62 11.12 -0.42
N TRP A 2 -3.77 10.68 -0.93
CA TRP A 2 -4.33 9.37 -0.60
C TRP A 2 -3.73 8.32 -1.54
N TYR A 3 -2.98 7.37 -0.99
CA TYR A 3 -2.50 6.21 -1.72
C TYR A 3 -3.57 5.11 -1.71
N LYS A 4 -3.71 4.39 -2.82
CA LYS A 4 -4.74 3.36 -3.00
C LYS A 4 -4.12 1.97 -2.92
N TRP A 5 -3.19 1.85 -1.98
CA TRP A 5 -2.44 0.65 -1.66
C TRP A 5 -3.27 -0.24 -0.73
N THR A 6 -2.99 -1.53 -0.73
CA THR A 6 -3.56 -2.46 0.25
C THR A 6 -2.84 -2.35 1.59
N THR A 7 -3.39 -2.98 2.63
CA THR A 7 -2.72 -3.11 3.93
C THR A 7 -1.39 -3.86 3.81
N GLU A 8 -1.34 -4.93 3.02
CA GLU A 8 -0.13 -5.72 2.82
C GLU A 8 0.97 -4.92 2.10
N MET A 9 0.58 -4.06 1.16
CA MET A 9 1.52 -3.14 0.51
C MET A 9 2.10 -2.11 1.48
N PHE A 10 1.31 -1.66 2.45
CA PHE A 10 1.78 -0.73 3.47
C PHE A 10 2.69 -1.42 4.49
N ASP A 11 2.35 -2.65 4.89
CA ASP A 11 3.10 -3.42 5.89
C ASP A 11 4.53 -3.76 5.44
N VAL A 12 4.77 -3.84 4.13
CA VAL A 12 6.11 -4.09 3.57
C VAL A 12 6.94 -2.82 3.40
N VAL A 13 6.37 -1.62 3.55
CA VAL A 13 7.12 -0.36 3.44
C VAL A 13 7.97 -0.18 4.69
N HIS A 14 9.27 -0.01 4.48
CA HIS A 14 10.18 0.34 5.56
C HIS A 14 10.00 1.81 5.92
N ASN A 15 9.76 2.08 7.20
CA ASN A 15 9.78 3.45 7.69
C ASN A 15 11.23 3.97 7.58
N PRO A 16 11.47 5.13 6.94
CA PRO A 16 12.77 5.75 6.92
C PRO A 16 13.27 5.95 8.36
N GLY A 17 14.56 5.70 8.58
CA GLY A 17 15.17 5.90 9.89
C GLY A 17 15.09 7.36 10.34
N ASN A 18 15.43 7.62 11.61
CA ASN A 18 15.53 9.00 12.10
C ASN A 18 16.48 9.82 11.20
N ALA A 19 16.00 10.97 10.72
CA ALA A 19 16.66 11.90 9.79
C ALA A 19 16.73 11.47 8.30
N GLU A 20 16.08 10.39 7.88
CA GLU A 20 15.90 10.09 6.45
C GLU A 20 14.72 10.90 5.87
N LEU A 21 14.98 11.65 4.79
CA LEU A 21 13.98 12.48 4.13
C LEU A 21 13.35 11.72 2.95
N VAL A 22 12.02 11.74 2.89
CA VAL A 22 11.26 11.28 1.72
C VAL A 22 10.66 12.49 1.03
N VAL A 23 11.10 12.76 -0.19
CA VAL A 23 10.68 13.90 -1.01
C VAL A 23 9.61 13.46 -1.99
N MET A 24 8.56 14.27 -2.12
CA MET A 24 7.60 14.16 -3.21
C MET A 24 7.82 15.32 -4.18
N GLU A 25 7.96 15.02 -5.45
CA GLU A 25 8.09 16.03 -6.51
C GLU A 25 6.92 15.97 -7.47
N ARG A 26 6.66 17.11 -8.11
CA ARG A 26 5.63 17.21 -9.14
C ARG A 26 6.18 16.70 -10.46
N GLY A 27 5.62 15.62 -10.96
CA GLY A 27 5.94 15.06 -12.27
C GLY A 27 5.51 15.95 -13.44
N SER A 28 5.87 15.55 -14.66
CA SER A 28 5.58 16.26 -15.91
C SER A 28 4.07 16.49 -16.11
N GLY A 29 3.24 15.53 -15.71
CA GLY A 29 1.78 15.63 -15.75
C GLY A 29 1.14 16.47 -14.64
N GLY A 30 1.95 17.09 -13.75
CA GLY A 30 1.46 17.94 -12.67
C GLY A 30 1.05 17.18 -11.40
N ARG A 31 1.10 15.84 -11.41
CA ARG A 31 0.83 14.99 -10.24
C ARG A 31 2.10 14.81 -9.41
N TYR A 32 1.94 14.82 -8.07
CA TYR A 32 3.05 14.46 -7.18
C TYR A 32 3.34 12.97 -7.20
N THR A 33 4.62 12.63 -7.18
CA THR A 33 5.17 11.26 -7.14
C THR A 33 6.36 11.20 -6.19
N LEU A 34 6.60 10.04 -5.60
CA LEU A 34 7.82 9.72 -4.85
C LEU A 34 8.98 9.32 -5.75
N LEU A 35 8.71 9.07 -7.04
CA LEU A 35 9.73 8.75 -8.04
C LEU A 35 10.35 10.04 -8.58
N THR A 36 11.38 10.51 -7.88
CA THR A 36 12.11 11.74 -8.21
C THR A 36 13.43 11.42 -8.91
N ALA A 37 14.18 12.45 -9.31
CA ALA A 37 15.55 12.24 -9.82
C ALA A 37 16.47 11.65 -8.74
N ASP A 38 16.32 12.09 -7.50
CA ASP A 38 17.13 11.66 -6.36
C ASP A 38 16.60 10.39 -5.68
N GLN A 39 15.32 10.06 -5.86
CA GLN A 39 14.65 8.87 -5.32
C GLN A 39 14.13 8.02 -6.48
N ASP A 40 15.07 7.34 -7.12
CA ASP A 40 14.82 6.43 -8.23
C ASP A 40 14.11 5.13 -7.78
N GLU A 41 13.80 4.27 -8.74
CA GLU A 41 13.12 2.99 -8.49
C GLU A 41 13.90 2.09 -7.53
N ALA A 42 15.23 2.09 -7.60
CA ALA A 42 16.07 1.26 -6.74
C ALA A 42 15.97 1.70 -5.27
N LYS A 43 15.95 3.00 -5.00
CA LYS A 43 15.73 3.54 -3.65
C LYS A 43 14.32 3.22 -3.14
N LEU A 44 13.29 3.39 -3.96
CA LEU A 44 11.92 3.03 -3.58
C LEU A 44 11.77 1.54 -3.27
N ARG A 45 12.45 0.65 -4.02
CA ARG A 45 12.51 -0.78 -3.69
C ARG A 45 13.18 -1.04 -2.34
N LYS A 46 14.25 -0.32 -1.99
CA LYS A 46 14.88 -0.42 -0.66
C LYS A 46 13.94 0.03 0.46
N PHE A 47 13.06 1.00 0.19
CA PHE A 47 11.98 1.40 1.08
C PHE A 47 10.80 0.42 1.09
N GLY A 48 10.88 -0.73 0.42
CA GLY A 48 9.85 -1.77 0.47
C GLY A 48 8.72 -1.60 -0.54
N PHE A 49 8.88 -0.72 -1.54
CA PHE A 49 7.85 -0.55 -2.55
C PHE A 49 7.74 -1.80 -3.43
N THR A 50 6.52 -2.34 -3.51
CA THR A 50 6.19 -3.44 -4.40
C THR A 50 6.19 -2.99 -5.87
N ALA A 51 6.25 -3.94 -6.80
CA ALA A 51 6.19 -3.65 -8.23
C ALA A 51 4.94 -2.84 -8.62
N GLU A 52 3.81 -3.11 -7.98
CA GLU A 52 2.54 -2.41 -8.22
C GLU A 52 2.60 -0.95 -7.73
N MET A 53 3.22 -0.71 -6.57
CA MET A 53 3.40 0.65 -6.04
C MET A 53 4.35 1.48 -6.91
N LEU A 54 5.40 0.86 -7.43
CA LEU A 54 6.35 1.49 -8.37
C LEU A 54 5.67 1.83 -9.70
N ALA A 55 4.81 0.96 -10.21
CA ALA A 55 4.04 1.23 -11.42
C ALA A 55 3.12 2.45 -11.22
N ASP A 56 2.49 2.57 -10.05
CA ASP A 56 1.69 3.76 -9.70
C ASP A 56 2.55 5.03 -9.63
N GLN A 57 3.77 4.97 -9.08
CA GLN A 57 4.66 6.13 -9.04
C GLN A 57 5.13 6.57 -10.44
N LYS A 58 5.41 5.61 -11.33
CA LYS A 58 5.77 5.87 -12.74
C LYS A 58 4.60 6.49 -13.49
N TRP A 59 3.41 5.93 -13.34
CA TRP A 59 2.20 6.50 -13.92
C TRP A 59 1.96 7.91 -13.40
N ALA A 60 2.07 8.13 -12.09
CA ALA A 60 1.85 9.43 -11.47
C ALA A 60 2.87 10.49 -11.92
N LYS A 61 4.08 10.09 -12.33
CA LYS A 61 5.09 11.01 -12.84
C LYS A 61 4.66 11.65 -14.16
N GLU A 62 4.05 10.88 -15.06
CA GLU A 62 3.72 11.32 -16.43
C GLU A 62 2.24 11.69 -16.61
N ALA A 63 1.35 11.18 -15.77
CA ALA A 63 -0.09 11.33 -15.95
C ALA A 63 -0.60 12.76 -15.68
N PRO A 64 -1.43 13.33 -16.58
CA PRO A 64 -2.00 14.65 -16.37
C PRO A 64 -2.98 14.68 -15.18
N MET A 65 -3.16 15.86 -14.59
CA MET A 65 -3.97 16.03 -13.37
C MET A 65 -5.45 15.63 -13.53
N ASP A 66 -6.00 15.68 -14.73
CA ASP A 66 -7.37 15.27 -15.05
C ASP A 66 -7.55 13.74 -15.16
N THR A 67 -6.48 13.00 -15.44
CA THR A 67 -6.53 11.54 -15.56
C THR A 67 -6.44 10.85 -14.21
N LEU A 68 -7.25 9.82 -13.99
CA LEU A 68 -7.21 9.00 -12.79
C LEU A 68 -6.66 7.61 -13.14
N ASN A 69 -5.69 7.11 -12.39
CA ASN A 69 -5.25 5.72 -12.50
C ASN A 69 -6.42 4.84 -12.06
N LYS A 70 -7.13 4.17 -12.96
CA LYS A 70 -8.25 3.30 -12.57
C LYS A 70 -7.81 1.87 -12.25
N ASP A 71 -6.56 1.54 -12.52
CA ASP A 71 -5.98 0.22 -12.31
C ASP A 71 -5.12 0.25 -11.04
N TRP A 72 -5.78 0.16 -9.88
CA TRP A 72 -5.13 -0.10 -8.61
C TRP A 72 -5.75 -1.35 -7.96
N PRO A 73 -5.06 -2.02 -7.03
CA PRO A 73 -5.43 -3.38 -6.59
C PRO A 73 -6.87 -3.49 -6.10
N THR A 74 -7.35 -2.48 -5.39
CA THR A 74 -8.72 -2.42 -4.84
C THR A 74 -9.78 -1.83 -5.79
N SER A 75 -9.42 -1.37 -7.00
CA SER A 75 -10.34 -0.65 -7.89
C SER A 75 -11.41 -1.54 -8.52
N LYS A 76 -11.10 -2.83 -8.69
CA LYS A 76 -11.98 -3.80 -9.37
C LYS A 76 -12.91 -4.53 -8.40
N GLY A 77 -12.95 -4.14 -7.12
CA GLY A 77 -13.82 -4.73 -6.07
C GLY A 77 -13.46 -6.16 -5.64
N ARG A 78 -12.72 -6.91 -6.47
CA ARG A 78 -12.32 -8.30 -6.26
C ARG A 78 -11.57 -8.50 -4.94
N LEU A 79 -10.57 -7.67 -4.63
CA LEU A 79 -9.83 -7.82 -3.37
C LEU A 79 -10.70 -7.69 -2.12
N PHE A 80 -11.69 -6.79 -2.13
CA PHE A 80 -12.54 -6.61 -0.96
C PHE A 80 -13.51 -7.78 -0.81
N PHE A 81 -14.26 -8.13 -1.86
CA PHE A 81 -15.34 -9.13 -1.77
C PHE A 81 -14.85 -10.58 -1.87
N ASP A 82 -13.79 -10.87 -2.63
CA ASP A 82 -13.30 -12.25 -2.82
C ASP A 82 -12.52 -12.73 -1.58
N MET A 83 -11.81 -11.83 -0.91
CA MET A 83 -11.06 -12.14 0.32
C MET A 83 -11.89 -11.99 1.59
N PHE A 84 -13.05 -11.32 1.53
CA PHE A 84 -13.90 -11.07 2.69
C PHE A 84 -14.28 -12.35 3.45
N PRO A 85 -14.74 -13.44 2.79
CA PRO A 85 -15.16 -14.65 3.51
C PRO A 85 -13.99 -15.29 4.28
N ALA A 86 -12.82 -15.39 3.64
CA ALA A 86 -11.63 -15.99 4.24
C ALA A 86 -11.09 -15.16 5.41
N SER A 87 -11.08 -13.82 5.27
CA SER A 87 -10.68 -12.89 6.33
C SER A 87 -11.65 -12.91 7.50
N LEU A 88 -12.96 -13.00 7.24
CA LEU A 88 -13.99 -13.05 8.28
C LEU A 88 -13.91 -14.36 9.08
N ASP A 89 -13.64 -15.48 8.41
CA ASP A 89 -13.42 -16.76 9.08
C ASP A 89 -12.11 -16.79 9.89
N LYS A 90 -11.05 -16.12 9.41
CA LYS A 90 -9.81 -15.94 10.19
C LYS A 90 -10.09 -15.15 11.48
N CYS A 91 -10.84 -14.05 11.40
CA CYS A 91 -11.24 -13.27 12.57
C CYS A 91 -12.10 -14.09 13.54
N ARG A 92 -13.11 -14.83 13.05
CA ARG A 92 -13.94 -15.71 13.88
C ARG A 92 -13.11 -16.75 14.63
N ARG A 93 -12.16 -17.40 13.95
CA ARG A 93 -11.24 -18.36 14.58
C ARG A 93 -10.36 -17.72 15.65
N ALA A 94 -9.88 -16.50 15.43
CA ALA A 94 -9.08 -15.78 16.41
C ALA A 94 -9.89 -15.48 17.68
N VAL A 95 -11.13 -15.00 17.54
CA VAL A 95 -12.05 -14.72 18.67
C VAL A 95 -12.35 -16.01 19.45
N MET A 96 -12.67 -17.10 18.76
CA MET A 96 -12.95 -18.39 19.43
C MET A 96 -11.74 -18.95 20.20
N ARG A 97 -10.52 -18.72 19.70
CA ARG A 97 -9.29 -19.11 20.42
C ARG A 97 -9.08 -18.25 21.67
N ALA A 98 -9.31 -16.95 21.58
CA ALA A 98 -9.19 -16.04 22.72
C ALA A 98 -10.18 -16.40 23.83
N GLN A 99 -11.44 -16.68 23.48
CA GLN A 99 -12.46 -17.09 24.44
C GLN A 99 -12.09 -18.39 25.16
N ARG A 100 -11.63 -19.41 24.42
CA ARG A 100 -11.17 -20.69 25.00
C ARG A 100 -9.92 -20.57 25.86
N GLY A 101 -9.04 -19.61 25.57
CA GLY A 101 -7.87 -19.33 26.41
C GLY A 101 -8.27 -18.72 27.74
N MET A 102 -9.24 -17.79 27.73
CA MET A 102 -9.79 -17.19 28.95
C MET A 102 -10.54 -18.19 29.84
N ASP A 103 -11.28 -19.12 29.24
CA ASP A 103 -12.03 -20.15 29.97
C ASP A 103 -11.13 -21.25 30.56
N ALA A 104 -9.86 -21.35 30.14
CA ALA A 104 -8.90 -22.35 30.61
C ALA A 104 -7.98 -21.84 31.75
N GLU A 105 -7.95 -20.54 32.00
CA GLU A 105 -7.14 -19.89 33.04
C GLU A 105 -7.94 -19.49 34.30
N GLY A 106 -9.27 -19.69 34.32
CA GLY A 106 -10.16 -19.45 35.46
C GLY A 106 -10.66 -20.74 36.12
#